data_AF-A0A077UNE4-F1
#
_entry.id   AF-A0A077UNE4-F1
#
_cell.length_a   1.000
_cell.length_b   1.000
_cell.length_c   1.000
_cell.angle_alpha   90.00
_cell.angle_beta   90.00
_cell.angle_gamma   90.00
#
_symmetry.space_group_name_H-M   'P 1'
#
loop_
_entity.id
_entity.type
_entity.pdbx_description
1 polymer ?
#
loop_
_entity_poly.entity_id
_entity_poly.type
_entity_poly.pdbx_seq_one_letter_code
_entity_poly.pdbx_strand_id
1 'polypeptide(L)'
;MPLSQAHSFVQRAIKTLNKHAYFIKNTFDYYNLSNGPLEGINNKIKLIKRTSFGYGSYNHLRNRILLCSKLYAPKSKKEVKQCLVA
;
A
#
# COMPACT_ATOMS: atom_id res chain seq x y z
N MET A 1 -33.46 -6.43 16.51
CA MET A 1 -33.48 -7.54 15.54
C MET A 1 -32.27 -8.42 15.81
N PRO A 2 -32.45 -9.68 16.26
CA PRO A 2 -31.32 -10.58 16.48
C PRO A 2 -30.60 -10.89 15.16
N LEU A 3 -29.27 -11.09 15.19
CA LEU A 3 -28.46 -11.36 13.99
C LEU A 3 -29.01 -12.53 13.15
N SER A 4 -29.65 -13.50 13.80
CA SER A 4 -30.28 -14.68 13.16
C SER A 4 -31.41 -14.34 12.19
N GLN A 5 -32.02 -13.16 12.32
CA GLN A 5 -33.12 -12.70 11.45
C GLN A 5 -32.64 -11.88 10.25
N ALA A 6 -31.36 -11.48 10.21
CA ALA A 6 -30.82 -10.70 9.11
C ALA A 6 -30.35 -11.60 7.95
N HIS A 7 -30.38 -11.09 6.72
CA HIS A 7 -29.82 -11.80 5.57
C HIS A 7 -28.33 -12.10 5.76
N SER A 8 -27.85 -13.24 5.27
CA SER A 8 -26.48 -13.75 5.50
C SER A 8 -25.37 -12.74 5.17
N PHE A 9 -25.57 -11.95 4.11
CA PHE A 9 -24.67 -10.85 3.74
C PHE A 9 -24.57 -9.78 4.84
N VAL A 10 -25.71 -9.36 5.39
CA VAL A 10 -25.78 -8.35 6.46
C VAL A 10 -25.14 -8.90 7.74
N GLN A 11 -25.37 -10.17 8.06
CA GLN A 11 -24.70 -10.81 9.20
C GLN A 11 -23.18 -10.78 9.06
N ARG A 12 -22.64 -11.03 7.86
CA ARG A 12 -21.19 -10.98 7.59
C ARG A 12 -20.64 -9.55 7.72
N ALA A 13 -21.36 -8.55 7.22
CA ALA A 13 -20.99 -7.15 7.38
C ALA A 13 -20.95 -6.75 8.87
N ILE A 14 -21.99 -7.08 9.65
CA ILE A 14 -22.06 -6.79 11.08
C ILE A 14 -20.93 -7.47 11.85
N LYS A 15 -20.64 -8.75 11.55
CA LYS A 15 -19.51 -9.47 12.17
C LYS A 15 -18.17 -8.78 11.87
N THR A 16 -17.99 -8.27 10.65
CA THR A 16 -16.76 -7.57 10.24
C THR A 16 -16.64 -6.22 10.96
N LEU A 17 -17.73 -5.46 11.05
CA LEU A 17 -17.77 -4.19 11.79
C LEU A 17 -17.47 -4.40 13.28
N ASN A 18 -18.10 -5.40 13.91
CA ASN A 18 -17.84 -5.73 15.31
C ASN A 18 -16.38 -6.14 15.54
N LYS A 19 -15.80 -6.95 14.63
CA LYS A 19 -14.38 -7.33 14.69
C LYS A 19 -13.43 -6.14 14.63
N HIS A 20 -13.78 -5.11 13.86
CA HIS A 20 -12.94 -3.93 13.64
C HIS A 20 -13.40 -2.69 14.43
N ALA A 21 -14.32 -2.83 15.39
CA ALA A 21 -14.92 -1.72 16.12
C ALA A 21 -13.89 -0.84 16.85
N TYR A 22 -12.81 -1.45 17.37
CA TYR A 22 -11.70 -0.71 17.99
C TYR A 22 -11.02 0.24 17.01
N PHE A 23 -10.67 -0.23 15.80
CA PHE A 23 -10.03 0.60 14.79
C PHE A 23 -10.97 1.68 14.26
N ILE A 24 -12.26 1.38 14.13
CA ILE A 24 -13.28 2.35 13.74
C ILE A 24 -13.36 3.47 14.78
N LYS A 25 -13.33 3.16 16.07
CA LYS A 25 -13.28 4.18 17.14
C LYS A 25 -12.08 5.11 17.00
N ASN A 26 -10.89 4.54 16.75
CA ASN A 26 -9.67 5.32 16.56
C ASN A 26 -9.79 6.33 15.39
N THR A 27 -10.59 6.04 14.35
CA THR A 27 -10.76 7.01 13.24
C THR A 27 -11.43 8.31 13.67
N PHE A 28 -12.24 8.29 14.74
CA PHE A 28 -12.86 9.49 15.29
C PHE A 28 -11.89 10.30 16.14
N ASP A 29 -10.94 9.63 16.82
CA ASP A 29 -9.94 10.30 17.66
C ASP A 29 -8.82 10.94 16.82
N TYR A 30 -8.44 10.31 15.70
CA TYR A 30 -7.34 10.76 14.84
C TYR A 30 -7.82 11.46 13.55
N TYR A 31 -8.58 12.55 13.69
CA TYR A 31 -9.21 13.27 12.57
C TYR A 31 -8.22 13.84 11.53
N ASN A 32 -6.95 14.03 11.88
CA ASN A 32 -5.91 14.51 10.96
C ASN A 32 -5.40 13.42 10.00
N LEU A 33 -5.72 12.14 10.27
CA LEU A 33 -5.32 11.03 9.42
C LEU A 33 -6.43 10.71 8.43
N SER A 34 -6.16 10.91 7.15
CA SER A 34 -7.08 10.52 6.07
C SER A 34 -6.56 9.29 5.33
N ASN A 35 -7.48 8.54 4.70
CA ASN A 35 -7.11 7.43 3.81
C ASN A 35 -6.58 7.91 2.45
N GLY A 36 -6.60 9.23 2.17
CA GLY A 36 -6.21 9.79 0.88
C GLY A 36 -4.80 9.40 0.42
N PRO A 37 -3.76 9.53 1.26
CA PRO A 37 -2.41 9.06 0.91
C PRO A 37 -2.35 7.56 0.60
N LEU A 38 -3.03 6.72 1.38
CA LEU A 38 -3.10 5.27 1.17
C LEU A 38 -3.77 4.94 -0.18
N GLU A 39 -4.90 5.59 -0.47
CA GLU A 39 -5.64 5.46 -1.71
C GLU A 39 -4.80 5.92 -2.91
N GLY A 40 -4.09 7.04 -2.77
CA GLY A 40 -3.18 7.57 -3.79
C GLY A 40 -2.07 6.57 -4.13
N ILE A 41 -1.44 5.95 -3.13
CA ILE A 41 -0.42 4.91 -3.33
C ILE A 41 -1.03 3.70 -4.04
N ASN A 42 -2.20 3.22 -3.60
CA ASN A 42 -2.88 2.09 -4.21
C ASN A 42 -3.26 2.36 -5.67
N ASN A 43 -3.73 3.57 -5.98
CA ASN A 43 -4.07 3.98 -7.35
C ASN A 43 -2.82 4.06 -8.24
N LYS A 44 -1.70 4.58 -7.72
CA LYS A 44 -0.42 4.61 -8.45
C LYS A 44 0.10 3.20 -8.75
N ILE A 45 0.01 2.28 -7.81
CA ILE A 45 0.38 0.87 -8.02
C ILE A 45 -0.52 0.22 -9.09
N LYS A 46 -1.83 0.43 -9.00
CA LYS A 46 -2.80 -0.07 -9.99
C LYS A 46 -2.51 0.50 -11.38
N LEU A 47 -2.16 1.79 -11.49
CA LEU A 47 -1.78 2.44 -12.74
C LEU A 47 -0.51 1.81 -13.32
N ILE A 48 0.55 1.65 -12.53
CA ILE A 48 1.81 1.01 -12.97
C ILE A 48 1.53 -0.40 -13.52
N LYS A 49 0.72 -1.20 -12.81
CA LYS A 49 0.35 -2.54 -13.26
C LYS A 49 -0.42 -2.50 -14.59
N ARG A 50 -1.36 -1.56 -14.74
CA ARG A 50 -2.19 -1.43 -15.96
C ARG A 50 -1.38 -0.97 -17.16
N THR A 51 -0.56 0.08 -17.03
CA THR A 51 0.25 0.64 -18.13
C THR A 51 1.31 -0.34 -18.63
N SER A 52 1.78 -1.25 -17.78
CA SER A 52 2.73 -2.29 -18.18
C SER A 52 2.07 -3.56 -18.72
N PHE A 53 0.75 -3.59 -18.90
CA PHE A 53 -0.01 -4.79 -19.31
C PHE A 53 0.17 -6.00 -18.39
N GLY A 54 0.46 -5.75 -17.12
CA GLY A 54 0.82 -6.77 -16.15
C GLY A 54 2.32 -7.08 -16.12
N TYR A 55 2.77 -7.62 -14.99
CA TYR A 55 4.15 -8.07 -14.80
C TYR A 55 4.14 -9.58 -14.58
N GLY A 56 4.99 -10.30 -15.30
CA GLY A 56 5.18 -11.74 -15.10
C GLY A 56 5.89 -12.11 -13.80
N SER A 57 6.64 -11.16 -13.21
CA SER A 57 7.33 -11.35 -11.92
C SER A 57 7.01 -10.20 -10.97
N TYR A 58 6.67 -10.56 -9.72
CA TYR A 58 6.43 -9.60 -8.65
C TYR A 58 7.64 -8.71 -8.39
N ASN A 59 8.86 -9.24 -8.50
CA ASN A 59 10.09 -8.48 -8.26
C ASN A 59 10.25 -7.32 -9.25
N HIS A 60 9.86 -7.52 -10.52
CA HIS A 60 9.90 -6.45 -11.52
C HIS A 60 8.84 -5.36 -11.24
N LEU A 61 7.63 -5.76 -10.86
CA LEU A 61 6.59 -4.81 -10.43
C LEU A 61 7.06 -4.00 -9.21
N ARG A 62 7.61 -4.67 -8.19
CA ARG A 62 8.13 -4.03 -6.97
C ARG A 62 9.23 -3.03 -7.29
N ASN A 63 10.22 -3.42 -8.10
CA ASN A 63 11.30 -2.53 -8.51
C ASN A 63 10.78 -1.30 -9.27
N ARG A 64 9.79 -1.49 -10.15
CA ARG A 64 9.14 -0.38 -10.85
C ARG A 64 8.41 0.57 -9.90
N ILE A 65 7.65 0.04 -8.93
CA ILE A 65 6.96 0.84 -7.92
C ILE A 65 7.95 1.67 -7.11
N LEU A 66 9.05 1.08 -6.64
CA LEU A 66 10.08 1.80 -5.87
C LEU A 66 10.71 2.93 -6.68
N LEU A 67 11.02 2.66 -7.95
CA LEU A 67 11.59 3.65 -8.86
C LEU A 67 10.60 4.80 -9.13
N CYS A 68 9.36 4.49 -9.50
CA CYS A 68 8.33 5.48 -9.82
C CYS A 68 7.86 6.28 -8.60
N SER A 69 7.96 5.71 -7.40
CA SER A 69 7.64 6.39 -6.14
C SER A 69 8.82 7.20 -5.57
N LYS A 70 9.97 7.24 -6.25
CA LYS A 70 11.20 7.89 -5.76
C LYS A 70 11.61 7.41 -4.36
N LEU A 71 11.23 6.18 -4.01
CA LEU A 71 11.57 5.55 -2.73
C LEU A 71 12.89 4.76 -2.83
N TYR A 72 13.52 4.78 -4.00
CA TYR A 72 14.86 4.25 -4.20
C TYR A 72 15.89 5.31 -3.81
N ALA A 73 16.56 5.12 -2.68
CA ALA A 73 17.77 5.84 -2.36
C ALA A 73 18.97 5.05 -2.91
N PRO A 74 19.73 5.58 -3.88
CA PRO A 74 20.98 4.95 -4.28
C PRO A 74 21.90 4.93 -3.05
N LYS A 75 22.53 3.80 -2.78
CA LYS A 75 23.64 3.77 -1.82
C LYS A 75 24.71 4.73 -2.34
N SER A 76 25.23 5.61 -1.48
CA SER A 76 26.34 6.50 -1.84
C SER A 76 27.43 5.67 -2.52
N LYS A 77 27.88 6.13 -3.70
CA LYS A 77 28.99 5.47 -4.40
C LYS A 77 30.18 5.48 -3.44
N LYS A 78 30.68 4.30 -3.05
CA LYS A 78 32.03 4.24 -2.47
C LYS A 78 32.97 4.78 -3.55
N GLU A 79 33.67 5.87 -3.25
CA GLU A 79 34.72 6.39 -4.13
C GLU A 79 35.71 5.26 -4.40
N VAL A 80 35.74 4.76 -5.64
CA VAL A 80 36.82 3.89 -6.09
C VAL A 80 37.99 4.84 -6.35
N LYS A 81 38.92 4.92 -5.40
CA LYS A 81 40.19 5.62 -5.61
C LYS A 81 40.90 4.94 -6.78
N GLN A 82 40.94 5.62 -7.91
CA GLN A 82 41.71 5.18 -9.06
C GLN A 82 43.19 5.34 -8.68
N CYS A 83 43.92 4.24 -8.56
CA CYS A 83 45.37 4.32 -8.36
C CYS A 83 45.98 5.00 -9.58
N LEU A 84 46.63 6.14 -9.37
CA LEU A 84 47.52 6.75 -10.36
C LEU A 84 48.67 5.76 -10.60
N VAL A 85 48.71 5.20 -11.80
CA VAL A 85 49.87 4.43 -12.26
C VAL A 85 50.90 5.47 -12.72
N ALA A 86 52.03 5.51 -12.03
CA ALA A 86 53.18 6.35 -12.34
C ALA A 86 53.94 5.81 -13.57
#